data_AF-A0A6G8P128-F1
#
_entry.id   AF-A0A6G8P128-F1
#
_cell.length_a   1.000
_cell.length_b   1.000
_cell.length_c   1.000
_cell.angle_alpha   90.00
_cell.angle_beta   90.00
_cell.angle_gamma   90.00
#
_symmetry.space_group_name_H-M   'P 1'
#
loop_
_entity.id
_entity.type
_entity.pdbx_description
1 polymer ?
#
loop_
_entity_poly.entity_id
_entity_poly.type
_entity_poly.pdbx_seq_one_letter_code
_entity_poly.pdbx_strand_id
1 'polypeptide(L)'
;MFTIADFTGQEESDIEDLFPREKYAELLNEAYGLKAKNKLTAEQLQAADTKTQRVVKQAESAFRTMPAEVEEFDHFAPSGWLIRNPAFLDAKDDDTATALDRAEKLFVTFNALLEED
;
A
#
# COMPACT_ATOMS: atom_id res chain seq x y z
N MET A 1 -11.24 -19.79 4.70
CA MET A 1 -10.47 -18.73 5.37
C MET A 1 -9.96 -17.84 4.26
N PHE A 2 -10.33 -16.55 4.27
CA PHE A 2 -9.83 -15.59 3.30
C PHE A 2 -8.53 -14.95 3.80
N THR A 3 -7.66 -14.61 2.86
CA THR A 3 -6.40 -13.90 3.04
C THR A 3 -6.39 -12.67 2.12
N ILE A 4 -5.48 -11.73 2.31
CA ILE A 4 -5.40 -10.57 1.40
C ILE A 4 -4.98 -11.00 -0.01
N ALA A 5 -4.21 -12.08 -0.14
CA ALA A 5 -3.81 -12.64 -1.43
C ALA A 5 -5.00 -13.01 -2.33
N ASP A 6 -6.13 -13.40 -1.75
CA ASP A 6 -7.37 -13.71 -2.48
C ASP A 6 -7.95 -12.48 -3.22
N PHE A 7 -7.57 -11.26 -2.82
CA PHE A 7 -8.05 -10.01 -3.41
C PHE A 7 -7.01 -9.32 -4.29
N THR A 8 -5.73 -9.66 -4.15
CA THR A 8 -4.63 -9.03 -4.90
C THR A 8 -4.15 -9.86 -6.07
N GLY A 9 -4.36 -11.19 -6.03
CA GLY A 9 -3.86 -12.14 -7.03
C GLY A 9 -2.37 -12.47 -6.89
N GLN A 10 -1.75 -12.12 -5.76
CA GLN A 10 -0.36 -12.46 -5.44
C GLN A 10 -0.28 -13.80 -4.67
N GLU A 11 0.91 -14.39 -4.57
CA GLU A 11 1.11 -15.59 -3.73
C GLU A 11 1.08 -15.25 -2.23
N GLU A 12 1.62 -14.07 -1.88
CA GLU A 12 1.56 -13.50 -0.53
C GLU A 12 1.14 -12.04 -0.60
N SER A 13 0.33 -11.59 0.36
CA SER A 13 -0.05 -10.18 0.48
C SER A 13 -0.36 -9.82 1.93
N ASP A 14 0.10 -8.64 2.32
CA ASP A 14 -0.32 -7.94 3.54
C ASP A 14 -1.41 -6.90 3.18
N ILE A 15 -2.05 -6.27 4.17
CA ILE A 15 -3.19 -5.36 3.93
C ILE A 15 -2.84 -4.18 3.01
N GLU A 16 -1.59 -3.73 3.04
CA GLU A 16 -1.07 -2.66 2.20
C GLU A 16 -1.06 -3.02 0.71
N ASP A 17 -1.00 -4.32 0.37
CA ASP A 17 -1.02 -4.80 -1.01
C ASP A 17 -2.38 -4.65 -1.71
N LEU A 18 -3.43 -4.23 -0.97
CA LEU A 18 -4.65 -3.72 -1.59
C LEU A 18 -4.33 -2.53 -2.52
N PHE A 19 -3.36 -1.70 -2.13
CA PHE A 19 -2.80 -0.70 -3.04
C PHE A 19 -1.91 -1.35 -4.09
N PRO A 20 -2.04 -0.97 -5.38
CA PRO A 20 -0.98 -1.18 -6.34
C PRO A 20 0.33 -0.54 -5.84
N ARG A 21 1.45 -1.14 -6.22
CA ARG A 21 2.77 -0.74 -5.71
C ARG A 21 3.08 0.74 -5.94
N GLU A 22 2.70 1.27 -7.11
CA GLU A 22 2.88 2.69 -7.41
C GLU A 22 2.03 3.57 -6.49
N LYS A 23 0.75 3.23 -6.29
CA LYS A 23 -0.13 3.98 -5.36
C LYS A 23 0.37 3.95 -3.92
N TYR A 24 0.93 2.83 -3.49
CA TYR A 24 1.52 2.73 -2.17
C TYR A 24 2.81 3.58 -2.06
N ALA A 25 3.65 3.62 -3.09
CA ALA A 25 4.80 4.52 -3.13
C ALA A 25 4.37 5.99 -3.06
N GLU A 26 3.31 6.38 -3.77
CA GLU A 26 2.71 7.72 -3.65
C GLU A 26 2.26 8.01 -2.22
N LEU A 27 1.54 7.09 -1.58
CA LEU A 27 1.08 7.25 -0.19
C LEU A 27 2.27 7.44 0.77
N LEU A 28 3.34 6.67 0.61
CA LEU A 28 4.56 6.83 1.41
C LEU A 28 5.23 8.18 1.17
N ASN A 29 5.30 8.63 -0.09
CA ASN A 29 5.87 9.92 -0.43
C ASN A 29 5.12 11.06 0.25
N GLU A 30 3.79 11.01 0.26
CA GLU A 30 2.95 12.02 0.90
C GLU A 30 3.02 11.94 2.43
N ALA A 31 2.97 10.73 2.99
CA ALA A 31 3.00 10.51 4.44
C ALA A 31 4.30 10.97 5.10
N TYR A 32 5.44 10.78 4.42
CA TYR A 32 6.79 11.11 4.92
C TYR A 32 7.38 12.36 4.26
N GLY A 33 6.64 13.03 3.37
CA GLY A 33 7.14 14.20 2.64
C GLY A 33 8.36 13.93 1.77
N LEU A 34 8.51 12.72 1.23
CA LEU A 34 9.67 12.30 0.45
C LEU A 34 9.71 13.01 -0.90
N LYS A 35 10.87 13.59 -1.22
CA LYS A 35 11.06 14.42 -2.42
C LYS A 35 12.41 14.15 -3.08
N ALA A 36 12.51 14.54 -4.36
CA ALA A 36 13.73 14.46 -5.15
C ALA A 36 14.38 13.06 -5.06
N LYS A 37 15.63 12.98 -4.60
CA LYS A 37 16.40 11.74 -4.50
C LYS A 37 15.81 10.69 -3.56
N ASN A 38 14.95 11.07 -2.62
CA ASN A 38 14.33 10.17 -1.66
C ASN A 38 12.89 9.78 -2.08
N LYS A 39 12.36 10.37 -3.16
CA LYS A 39 11.04 9.99 -3.67
C LYS A 39 11.07 8.51 -4.07
N LEU A 40 10.09 7.76 -3.59
CA LEU A 40 9.86 6.36 -3.91
C LEU A 40 9.01 6.23 -5.17
N THR A 41 9.24 5.13 -5.89
CA THR A 41 8.54 4.67 -7.09
C THR A 41 8.27 3.17 -6.94
N ALA A 42 7.38 2.60 -7.74
CA ALA A 42 7.16 1.16 -7.73
C ALA A 42 8.44 0.36 -8.00
N GLU A 43 9.29 0.83 -8.91
CA GLU A 43 10.57 0.17 -9.21
C GLU A 43 11.52 0.20 -8.01
N GLN A 44 11.60 1.33 -7.30
CA GLN A 44 12.45 1.44 -6.10
C GLN A 44 11.96 0.53 -4.97
N LEU A 45 10.65 0.42 -4.75
CA LEU A 45 10.10 -0.52 -3.79
C LEU A 45 10.43 -1.97 -4.20
N GLN A 46 10.16 -2.35 -5.45
CA GLN A 46 10.45 -3.70 -5.95
C GLN A 46 11.95 -4.05 -5.87
N ALA A 47 12.83 -3.08 -6.12
CA ALA A 47 14.28 -3.26 -6.05
C ALA A 47 14.80 -3.31 -4.61
N ALA A 48 14.11 -2.71 -3.64
CA ALA A 48 14.52 -2.70 -2.24
C ALA A 48 14.44 -4.10 -1.61
N ASP A 49 13.50 -4.93 -2.04
CA ASP A 49 13.48 -6.36 -1.67
C ASP A 49 12.86 -7.22 -2.79
N THR A 50 13.72 -7.89 -3.55
CA THR A 50 13.33 -8.77 -4.66
C THR A 50 12.87 -10.15 -4.20
N LYS A 51 12.95 -10.47 -2.90
CA LYS A 51 12.58 -11.78 -2.34
C LYS A 51 11.12 -11.87 -1.92
N THR A 52 10.39 -10.76 -1.98
CA THR A 52 8.99 -10.69 -1.55
C THR A 52 8.14 -9.89 -2.53
N GLN A 53 6.87 -10.27 -2.63
CA GLN A 53 5.87 -9.52 -3.38
C GLN A 53 5.19 -8.44 -2.51
N ARG A 54 5.25 -8.62 -1.18
CA ARG A 54 4.56 -7.80 -0.17
C ARG A 54 5.13 -6.39 -0.12
N VAL A 55 4.32 -5.42 -0.50
CA VAL A 55 4.76 -4.04 -0.68
C VAL A 55 5.24 -3.38 0.62
N VAL A 56 4.66 -3.76 1.76
CA VAL A 56 5.09 -3.24 3.07
C VAL A 56 6.52 -3.67 3.40
N LYS A 57 6.93 -4.91 3.05
CA LYS A 57 8.29 -5.41 3.26
C LYS A 57 9.31 -4.76 2.35
N GLN A 58 8.90 -4.48 1.11
CA GLN A 58 9.66 -3.67 0.18
C GLN A 58 9.87 -2.25 0.72
N ALA A 59 8.83 -1.63 1.29
CA ALA A 59 8.93 -0.31 1.91
C ALA A 59 9.85 -0.32 3.14
N GLU A 60 9.70 -1.28 4.07
CA GLU A 60 10.62 -1.43 5.20
C GLU A 60 12.08 -1.49 4.74
N SER A 61 12.38 -2.30 3.72
CA SER A 61 13.73 -2.42 3.16
C SER A 61 14.21 -1.12 2.49
N ALA A 62 13.33 -0.39 1.81
CA ALA A 62 13.68 0.90 1.21
C ALA A 62 14.03 1.95 2.28
N PHE A 63 13.20 2.07 3.32
CA PHE A 63 13.38 3.03 4.41
C PHE A 63 14.64 2.76 5.25
N ARG A 64 15.04 1.49 5.43
CA ARG A 64 16.32 1.14 6.10
C ARG A 64 17.56 1.75 5.43
N THR A 65 17.46 2.12 4.16
CA THR A 65 18.56 2.70 3.37
C THR A 65 18.47 4.22 3.23
N MET A 66 17.41 4.82 3.77
CA MET A 66 17.19 6.26 3.71
C MET A 66 18.17 7.02 4.62
N PRO A 67 18.47 8.28 4.31
CA PRO A 67 19.35 9.09 5.15
C PRO A 67 18.64 9.49 6.46
N ALA A 68 19.40 9.84 7.49
CA ALA A 68 18.89 10.06 8.85
C ALA A 68 17.89 11.22 8.99
N GLU A 69 17.79 12.10 7.99
CA GLU A 69 16.79 13.17 7.96
C GLU A 69 15.39 12.68 7.57
N VAL A 70 15.26 11.47 7.04
CA VAL A 70 13.97 10.81 6.76
C VAL A 70 13.54 10.06 8.01
N GLU A 71 12.30 10.26 8.44
CA GLU A 71 11.74 9.52 9.57
C GLU A 71 11.76 8.00 9.31
N GLU A 72 12.00 7.22 10.36
CA GLU A 72 11.99 5.77 10.26
C GLU A 72 10.61 5.25 9.84
N PHE A 73 10.59 4.13 9.13
CA PHE A 73 9.33 3.53 8.70
C PHE A 73 8.50 3.06 9.89
N ASP A 74 7.29 3.59 9.96
CA ASP A 74 6.21 3.22 10.86
C ASP A 74 4.99 2.68 10.08
N HIS A 75 4.41 1.59 10.56
CA HIS A 75 3.23 0.95 9.96
C HIS A 75 1.94 1.76 10.15
N PHE A 76 1.92 2.74 11.07
CA PHE A 76 0.75 3.57 11.33
C PHE A 76 0.78 4.91 10.59
N ALA A 77 1.95 5.44 10.27
CA ALA A 77 2.07 6.74 9.60
C ALA A 77 1.33 6.81 8.25
N PRO A 78 1.42 5.83 7.31
CA PRO A 78 0.71 5.87 6.04
C PRO A 78 -0.82 5.87 6.22
N SER A 79 -1.33 4.99 7.08
CA SER A 79 -2.77 4.90 7.36
C SER A 79 -3.29 6.14 8.08
N GLY A 80 -2.53 6.65 9.05
CA GLY A 80 -2.84 7.90 9.75
C GLY A 80 -2.88 9.10 8.82
N TRP A 81 -1.95 9.20 7.86
CA TRP A 81 -1.98 10.24 6.84
C TRP A 81 -3.19 10.09 5.93
N LEU A 82 -3.48 8.88 5.46
CA LEU A 82 -4.62 8.60 4.57
C LEU A 82 -5.97 9.00 5.20
N ILE A 83 -6.19 8.66 6.48
CA ILE A 83 -7.41 9.04 7.22
C ILE A 83 -7.61 10.56 7.23
N ARG A 84 -6.53 11.34 7.32
CA ARG A 84 -6.58 12.81 7.32
C ARG A 84 -6.66 13.42 5.92
N ASN A 85 -6.33 12.64 4.88
CA ASN A 85 -6.27 13.09 3.50
C ASN A 85 -7.04 12.13 2.56
N PRO A 86 -8.35 11.91 2.79
CA PRO A 86 -9.12 10.94 2.02
C PRO A 86 -9.19 11.28 0.52
N ALA A 87 -9.05 12.55 0.17
CA ALA A 87 -8.99 13.02 -1.22
C ALA A 87 -7.84 12.41 -2.04
N PHE A 88 -6.85 11.81 -1.38
CA PHE A 88 -5.83 10.99 -2.04
C PHE A 88 -6.43 9.85 -2.90
N LEU A 89 -7.59 9.33 -2.50
CA LEU A 89 -8.32 8.27 -3.21
C LEU A 89 -9.31 8.82 -4.25
N ASP A 90 -9.42 10.14 -4.41
CA ASP A 90 -10.30 10.74 -5.42
C ASP A 90 -9.65 10.78 -6.82
N ALA A 91 -8.35 10.50 -6.89
CA ALA A 91 -7.57 10.55 -8.12
C ALA A 91 -8.15 9.65 -9.22
N LYS A 92 -8.11 10.12 -10.47
CA LYS A 92 -8.71 9.47 -11.63
C LYS A 92 -7.64 8.72 -12.43
N ASP A 93 -6.92 7.85 -11.74
CA ASP A 93 -5.89 6.98 -12.29
C ASP A 93 -6.23 5.49 -12.04
N ASP A 94 -5.63 4.63 -12.85
CA ASP A 94 -5.90 3.18 -12.84
C ASP A 94 -5.48 2.53 -11.52
N ASP A 95 -4.45 3.04 -10.86
CA ASP A 95 -3.96 2.47 -9.60
C ASP A 95 -4.94 2.76 -8.45
N THR A 96 -5.50 3.96 -8.41
CA THR A 96 -6.56 4.34 -7.46
C THR A 96 -7.82 3.51 -7.72
N ALA A 97 -8.23 3.36 -8.98
CA ALA A 97 -9.36 2.52 -9.34
C ALA A 97 -9.14 1.06 -8.91
N THR A 98 -7.94 0.52 -9.12
CA THR A 98 -7.57 -0.84 -8.72
C THR A 98 -7.60 -1.02 -7.20
N ALA A 99 -7.07 -0.05 -6.43
CA ALA A 99 -7.11 -0.11 -4.97
C ALA A 99 -8.55 -0.13 -4.43
N LEU A 100 -9.42 0.71 -4.99
CA LEU A 100 -10.83 0.77 -4.62
C LEU A 100 -11.59 -0.50 -5.00
N ASP A 101 -11.37 -1.05 -6.20
CA ASP A 101 -11.99 -2.31 -6.65
C ASP A 101 -11.57 -3.50 -5.76
N ARG A 102 -10.29 -3.58 -5.39
CA ARG A 102 -9.81 -4.61 -4.44
C ARG A 102 -10.45 -4.47 -3.06
N ALA A 103 -10.55 -3.26 -2.55
CA ALA A 103 -11.21 -2.99 -1.26
C ALA A 103 -12.72 -3.30 -1.33
N GLU A 104 -13.41 -2.92 -2.40
CA GLU A 104 -14.82 -3.23 -2.62
C GLU A 104 -15.06 -4.74 -2.66
N LYS A 105 -14.25 -5.49 -3.42
CA LYS A 105 -14.31 -6.96 -3.45
C LYS A 105 -14.15 -7.57 -2.07
N LEU A 106 -13.22 -7.05 -1.26
CA LEU A 106 -13.03 -7.50 0.11
C LEU A 106 -14.28 -7.27 0.96
N PHE A 107 -14.85 -6.07 0.94
CA PHE A 107 -16.07 -5.76 1.70
C PHE A 107 -17.27 -6.58 1.22
N VAL A 108 -17.51 -6.68 -0.08
CA VAL A 108 -18.60 -7.49 -0.64
C VAL A 108 -18.48 -8.95 -0.21
N THR A 109 -17.27 -9.52 -0.30
CA THR A 109 -17.01 -10.91 0.09
C THR A 109 -17.30 -11.14 1.56
N PHE A 110 -16.87 -10.24 2.45
CA PHE A 110 -17.11 -10.40 3.88
C PHE A 110 -18.55 -10.10 4.28
N ASN A 111 -19.19 -9.12 3.65
CA ASN A 111 -20.60 -8.81 3.91
C ASN A 111 -21.53 -9.95 3.48
N ALA A 112 -21.18 -10.71 2.44
CA ALA A 112 -21.92 -11.90 2.04
C ALA A 112 -21.89 -13.02 3.11
N LEU A 113 -20.94 -12.98 4.05
CA LEU A 113 -20.90 -13.92 5.19
C LEU A 113 -21.87 -13.55 6.31
N LEU A 114 -22.50 -12.37 6.25
CA LEU A 114 -23.47 -11.91 7.24
C LEU A 114 -24.88 -12.43 6.94
N GLU A 115 -25.12 -12.96 5.74
CA GLU A 115 -26.41 -13.54 5.34
C GLU A 115 -26.43 -15.06 5.57
N GLU A 116 -26.37 -15.47 6.83
CA GLU A 116 -26.83 -16.80 7.26
C GLU A 116 -27.60 -16.65 8.59
N ASP A 117 -28.91 -16.42 8.47
CA ASP A 117 -29.96 -16.73 9.46
C ASP A 117 -31.20 -17.29 8.73
#